data_AF-A0A7K3XRB7-F1
#
_entry.id   AF-A0A7K3XRB7-F1
#
_cell.length_a   1.000
_cell.length_b   1.000
_cell.length_c   1.000
_cell.angle_alpha   90.00
_cell.angle_beta   90.00
_cell.angle_gamma   90.00
#
_symmetry.space_group_name_H-M   'P 1'
#
loop_
_entity.id
_entity.type
_entity.pdbx_description
1 polymer ?
#
loop_
_entity_poly.entity_id
_entity_poly.type
_entity_poly.pdbx_seq_one_letter_code
_entity_poly.pdbx_strand_id
1 'polypeptide(L)'
;MGFSAVDTHENQNFRAKYLKDGRIQWIGPNAKAIDTMDVKFWNKWLLHAPDENGYIFKWMIDTYKEGFNYITNYVLADTLSVTSLAENLKKGHLYTAFKSLGDAKGFLYYSLSLKDSINGIIGDSVKIEKVKSLNAVSPLPGQFRLIHDGKTVNVSAGKNYQYAWTEPIGKGAYRIEMHIQLKGKLVPWLYSNPIYIY
;
A
#
# COMPACT_ATOMS: atom_id res chain seq x y z
N MET A 1 -3.82 2.03 -14.35
CA MET A 1 -3.40 1.65 -12.98
C MET A 1 -2.31 0.60 -13.06
N GLY A 2 -1.05 1.03 -12.92
CA GLY A 2 0.09 0.13 -12.69
C GLY A 2 0.33 -0.05 -11.19
N PHE A 3 0.88 -1.20 -10.79
CA PHE A 3 1.17 -1.54 -9.41
C PHE A 3 2.67 -1.58 -9.15
N SER A 4 3.11 -1.07 -8.01
CA SER A 4 4.47 -1.26 -7.49
C SER A 4 4.40 -1.50 -5.98
N ALA A 5 4.98 -2.60 -5.48
CA ALA A 5 5.01 -2.88 -4.04
C ALA A 5 6.28 -2.28 -3.43
N VAL A 6 6.09 -1.57 -2.32
CA VAL A 6 7.19 -0.97 -1.58
C VAL A 6 7.74 -2.04 -0.65
N ASP A 7 9.02 -2.39 -0.82
CA ASP A 7 9.79 -3.21 0.11
C ASP A 7 9.17 -4.58 0.46
N THR A 8 8.98 -5.43 -0.55
CA THR A 8 8.56 -6.82 -0.32
C THR A 8 9.79 -7.70 -0.10
N HIS A 9 9.95 -8.21 1.13
CA HIS A 9 11.02 -9.14 1.50
C HIS A 9 10.50 -10.28 2.36
N GLU A 10 11.18 -11.42 2.29
CA GLU A 10 10.94 -12.61 3.10
C GLU A 10 11.70 -12.52 4.45
N ASN A 11 11.34 -11.56 5.30
CA ASN A 11 12.11 -11.19 6.47
C ASN A 11 11.82 -12.04 7.73
N GLN A 12 10.70 -12.74 7.80
CA GLN A 12 10.22 -13.44 9.00
C GLN A 12 9.92 -14.92 8.70
N ASN A 13 10.94 -15.65 8.23
CA ASN A 13 10.81 -17.05 7.83
C ASN A 13 11.85 -17.95 8.51
N PHE A 14 11.41 -19.13 8.95
CA PHE A 14 12.27 -20.18 9.49
C PHE A 14 12.13 -21.44 8.65
N ARG A 15 13.27 -22.06 8.32
CA ARG A 15 13.32 -23.28 7.50
C ARG A 15 14.22 -24.30 8.18
N ALA A 16 14.02 -25.58 7.88
CA ALA A 16 14.93 -26.62 8.34
C ALA A 16 15.32 -27.59 7.22
N LYS A 17 16.54 -28.11 7.26
CA LYS A 17 17.07 -29.12 6.32
C LYS A 17 17.77 -30.25 7.07
N TYR A 18 17.74 -31.45 6.48
CA TYR A 18 18.62 -32.53 6.92
C TYR A 18 20.06 -32.25 6.47
N LEU A 19 20.99 -32.52 7.37
CA LEU A 19 22.41 -32.62 7.08
C LEU A 19 22.74 -34.06 6.68
N LYS A 20 23.89 -34.26 6.02
CA LYS A 20 24.37 -35.58 5.58
C LYS A 20 24.59 -36.56 6.74
N ASP A 21 24.78 -36.05 7.95
CA ASP A 21 24.98 -36.81 9.19
C ASP A 21 23.66 -37.15 9.91
N GLY A 22 22.50 -36.81 9.33
CA GLY A 22 21.17 -37.09 9.89
C GLY A 22 20.65 -36.04 10.87
N ARG A 23 21.43 -35.01 11.18
CA ARG A 23 20.98 -33.88 12.01
C ARG A 23 20.11 -32.90 11.24
N ILE A 24 19.38 -32.05 11.96
CA ILE A 24 18.57 -30.98 11.41
C ILE A 24 19.30 -29.66 11.61
N GLN A 25 19.42 -28.88 10.54
CA GLN A 25 19.89 -27.50 10.61
C GLN A 25 18.71 -26.56 10.42
N TRP A 26 18.52 -25.66 11.38
CA TRP A 26 17.57 -24.55 11.31
C TRP A 26 18.22 -23.36 10.63
N ILE A 27 17.53 -22.81 9.64
CA ILE A 27 17.98 -21.73 8.78
C ILE A 27 17.04 -20.56 8.99
N GLY A 28 17.61 -19.41 9.33
CA GLY A 28 16.88 -18.17 9.54
C GLY A 28 16.61 -17.39 8.25
N PRO A 29 15.97 -16.22 8.38
CA PRO A 29 15.60 -15.37 7.24
C PRO A 29 16.77 -14.98 6.35
N ASN A 30 17.96 -14.76 6.96
CA ASN A 30 19.19 -14.37 6.27
C ASN A 30 19.92 -15.53 5.59
N ALA A 31 19.27 -16.69 5.41
CA ALA A 31 19.87 -17.94 4.92
C ALA A 31 21.06 -18.46 5.74
N LYS A 32 21.26 -17.95 6.96
CA LYS A 32 22.27 -18.42 7.90
C LYS A 32 21.70 -19.48 8.83
N ALA A 33 22.53 -20.44 9.21
CA ALA A 33 22.20 -21.41 10.24
C ALA A 33 21.96 -20.67 11.58
N ILE A 34 20.80 -20.90 12.19
CA ILE A 34 20.48 -20.47 13.54
C ILE A 34 20.99 -21.51 14.53
N ASP A 35 20.71 -22.78 14.26
CA ASP A 35 21.02 -23.89 15.15
C ASP A 35 21.13 -25.21 14.38
N THR A 36 21.80 -26.19 14.96
CA THR A 36 21.90 -27.57 14.44
C THR A 36 21.66 -28.55 15.57
N MET A 37 20.67 -29.43 15.42
CA MET A 37 20.25 -30.35 16.49
C MET A 37 19.93 -31.74 15.94
N ASP A 38 20.00 -32.75 16.82
CA ASP A 38 19.55 -34.10 16.50
C ASP A 38 18.02 -34.18 16.36
N VAL A 39 17.56 -35.10 15.52
CA VAL A 39 16.15 -35.45 15.43
C VAL A 39 15.77 -36.21 16.70
N LYS A 40 14.87 -35.63 17.49
CA LYS A 40 14.30 -36.26 18.69
C LYS A 40 12.85 -36.61 18.41
N PHE A 41 12.29 -37.55 19.17
CA PHE A 41 10.89 -37.93 19.01
C PHE A 41 9.93 -36.72 19.07
N TRP A 42 10.22 -35.74 19.94
CA TRP A 42 9.42 -34.53 20.13
C TRP A 42 9.51 -33.48 19.02
N ASN A 43 10.55 -33.47 18.17
CA ASN A 43 10.62 -32.52 17.04
C ASN A 43 10.24 -33.18 15.70
N LYS A 44 10.24 -34.52 15.64
CA LYS A 44 9.93 -35.29 14.43
C LYS A 44 8.55 -35.00 13.85
N TRP A 45 7.55 -34.71 14.68
CA TRP A 45 6.18 -34.43 14.23
C TRP A 45 6.03 -33.09 13.49
N LEU A 46 6.98 -32.16 13.67
CA LEU A 46 7.02 -30.89 12.93
C LEU A 46 7.59 -31.09 11.52
N LEU A 47 8.26 -32.20 11.24
CA LEU A 47 9.03 -32.38 10.01
C LEU A 47 8.19 -33.13 8.96
N HIS A 48 8.28 -32.67 7.73
CA HIS A 48 7.68 -33.30 6.56
C HIS A 48 8.76 -33.94 5.67
N ALA A 49 8.32 -34.67 4.64
CA ALA A 49 9.23 -35.14 3.60
C ALA A 49 9.93 -33.93 2.94
N PRO A 50 11.22 -34.05 2.57
CA PRO A 50 11.95 -32.97 1.91
C PRO A 50 11.21 -32.49 0.66
N ASP A 51 11.06 -31.18 0.53
CA ASP A 51 10.52 -30.58 -0.69
C ASP A 51 11.57 -30.53 -1.83
N GLU A 52 11.21 -29.94 -2.97
CA GLU A 52 12.09 -29.77 -4.14
C GLU A 52 13.42 -29.06 -3.82
N ASN A 53 13.45 -28.27 -2.75
CA ASN A 53 14.63 -27.54 -2.30
C ASN A 53 15.33 -28.23 -1.11
N GLY A 54 14.86 -29.41 -0.69
CA GLY A 54 15.39 -30.21 0.40
C GLY A 54 14.97 -29.73 1.80
N TYR A 55 14.00 -28.83 1.92
CA TYR A 55 13.50 -28.36 3.22
C TYR A 55 12.51 -29.36 3.80
N ILE A 56 12.68 -29.65 5.09
CA ILE A 56 11.83 -30.57 5.85
C ILE A 56 10.88 -29.86 6.80
N PHE A 57 11.05 -28.55 6.97
CA PHE A 57 10.15 -27.67 7.68
C PHE A 57 10.21 -26.27 7.07
N LYS A 58 9.05 -25.62 6.99
CA LYS A 58 8.91 -24.23 6.58
C LYS A 58 7.85 -23.56 7.43
N TRP A 59 8.25 -22.53 8.16
CA TRP A 59 7.31 -21.57 8.71
C TRP A 59 7.54 -20.25 7.99
N MET A 60 6.56 -19.87 7.17
CA MET A 60 6.64 -18.65 6.37
C MET A 60 5.52 -17.69 6.76
N ILE A 61 5.88 -16.55 7.34
CA ILE A 61 4.92 -15.57 7.85
C ILE A 61 4.71 -14.44 6.83
N ASP A 62 5.76 -14.08 6.09
CA ASP A 62 5.78 -12.94 5.15
C ASP A 62 6.31 -13.35 3.77
N THR A 63 5.68 -14.35 3.16
CA THR A 63 6.05 -14.74 1.78
C THR A 63 5.93 -13.55 0.84
N TYR A 64 6.72 -13.53 -0.25
CA TYR A 64 6.59 -12.51 -1.30
C TYR A 64 5.15 -12.32 -1.76
N LYS A 65 4.40 -13.42 -1.93
CA LYS A 65 3.00 -13.39 -2.37
C LYS A 65 2.10 -12.59 -1.43
N GLU A 66 2.29 -12.73 -0.13
CA GLU A 66 1.55 -11.96 0.88
C GLU A 66 2.07 -10.53 0.99
N GLY A 67 3.39 -10.36 0.92
CA GLY A 67 4.03 -9.05 0.95
C GLY A 67 3.59 -8.10 -0.16
N PHE A 68 3.44 -8.62 -1.39
CA PHE A 68 2.88 -7.86 -2.52
C PHE A 68 1.44 -7.39 -2.28
N ASN A 69 0.71 -8.02 -1.36
CA ASN A 69 -0.64 -7.64 -1.00
C ASN A 69 -0.72 -6.76 0.26
N TYR A 70 0.39 -6.45 0.94
CA TYR A 70 0.34 -5.59 2.13
C TYR A 70 0.23 -4.12 1.75
N ILE A 71 1.22 -3.58 1.04
CA ILE A 71 1.29 -2.16 0.65
C ILE A 71 1.53 -2.09 -0.84
N THR A 72 0.68 -1.36 -1.54
CA THR A 72 0.74 -1.23 -2.99
C THR A 72 0.64 0.23 -3.41
N ASN A 73 1.55 0.66 -4.28
CA ASN A 73 1.46 1.92 -5.00
C ASN A 73 0.61 1.75 -6.26
N TYR A 74 -0.32 2.67 -6.45
CA TYR A 74 -1.20 2.75 -7.60
C TYR A 74 -0.79 3.96 -8.42
N VAL A 75 -0.37 3.74 -9.65
CA VAL A 75 0.01 4.82 -10.59
C VAL A 75 -1.16 5.12 -11.53
N LEU A 76 -1.59 6.38 -11.52
CA LEU A 76 -2.54 6.92 -12.50
C LEU A 76 -1.78 7.18 -13.80
N ALA A 77 -2.10 6.41 -14.83
CA ALA A 77 -1.46 6.49 -16.14
C ALA A 77 -2.46 6.05 -17.21
N ASP A 78 -2.33 6.64 -18.39
CA ASP A 78 -3.20 6.37 -19.55
C ASP A 78 -2.99 4.97 -20.10
N THR A 79 -1.75 4.46 -20.03
CA THR A 79 -1.40 3.13 -20.54
C THR A 79 -0.55 2.37 -19.52
N LEU A 80 -0.50 1.04 -19.68
CA LEU A 80 0.35 0.15 -18.89
C LEU A 80 1.77 0.01 -19.48
N SER A 81 2.21 0.97 -20.29
CA SER A 81 3.58 0.97 -20.83
C SER A 81 4.58 1.46 -19.80
N VAL A 82 5.81 0.95 -19.85
CA VAL A 82 6.91 1.36 -18.94
C VAL A 82 7.13 2.88 -19.01
N THR A 83 7.12 3.45 -20.22
CA THR A 83 7.28 4.89 -20.43
C THR A 83 6.18 5.70 -19.74
N SER A 84 4.91 5.34 -19.97
CA SER A 84 3.77 6.06 -19.38
C SER A 84 3.76 5.93 -17.85
N LEU A 85 4.09 4.76 -17.30
CA LEU A 85 4.20 4.56 -15.87
C LEU A 85 5.34 5.39 -15.27
N ALA A 86 6.53 5.39 -15.89
CA ALA A 86 7.68 6.15 -15.41
C ALA A 86 7.44 7.66 -15.42
N GLU A 87 6.78 8.19 -16.46
CA GLU A 87 6.43 9.61 -16.56
C GLU A 87 5.44 10.02 -15.47
N ASN A 88 4.36 9.25 -15.28
CA ASN A 88 3.35 9.54 -14.26
C ASN A 88 3.91 9.38 -12.85
N LEU A 89 4.79 8.40 -12.63
CA LEU A 89 5.50 8.26 -11.36
C LEU A 89 6.36 9.50 -11.05
N LYS A 90 7.12 10.01 -12.04
CA LYS A 90 7.94 11.23 -11.89
C LYS A 90 7.11 12.48 -11.58
N LYS A 91 5.91 12.58 -12.15
CA LYS A 91 4.97 13.67 -11.86
C LYS A 91 4.28 13.52 -10.49
N GLY A 92 4.47 12.39 -9.81
CA GLY A 92 3.80 12.12 -8.54
C GLY A 92 2.34 11.71 -8.69
N HIS A 93 1.93 11.21 -9.87
CA HIS A 93 0.56 10.74 -10.14
C HIS A 93 0.32 9.35 -9.53
N LEU A 94 0.52 9.21 -8.22
CA LEU A 94 0.39 7.94 -7.52
C LEU A 94 -0.12 8.12 -6.09
N TYR A 95 -0.69 7.04 -5.56
CA TYR A 95 -1.09 6.92 -4.17
C TYR A 95 -0.73 5.54 -3.65
N THR A 96 -0.62 5.41 -2.34
CA THR A 96 -0.28 4.16 -1.67
C THR A 96 -1.47 3.67 -0.87
N ALA A 97 -1.78 2.38 -0.94
CA ALA A 97 -2.84 1.78 -0.14
C ALA A 97 -2.42 0.44 0.48
N PHE A 98 -3.01 0.14 1.62
CA PHE A 98 -2.93 -1.18 2.26
C PHE A 98 -3.87 -2.14 1.54
N LYS A 99 -3.38 -2.80 0.50
CA LYS A 99 -4.20 -3.68 -0.36
C LYS A 99 -4.82 -4.86 0.40
N SER A 100 -4.21 -5.27 1.51
CA SER A 100 -4.70 -6.31 2.42
C SER A 100 -6.04 -5.94 3.08
N LEU A 101 -6.34 -4.64 3.16
CA LEU A 101 -7.61 -4.12 3.67
C LEU A 101 -8.68 -3.97 2.57
N GLY A 102 -8.27 -3.99 1.30
CA GLY A 102 -9.14 -3.83 0.14
C GLY A 102 -8.38 -3.27 -1.06
N ASP A 103 -8.76 -3.68 -2.27
CA ASP A 103 -8.17 -3.14 -3.50
C ASP A 103 -8.60 -1.69 -3.71
N ALA A 104 -7.64 -0.78 -3.76
CA ALA A 104 -7.87 0.64 -3.97
C ALA A 104 -7.96 1.04 -5.45
N LYS A 105 -7.99 0.09 -6.38
CA LYS A 105 -8.15 0.36 -7.81
C LYS A 105 -9.46 1.12 -8.07
N GLY A 106 -9.35 2.27 -8.73
CA GLY A 106 -10.50 3.14 -9.02
C GLY A 106 -10.63 4.32 -8.05
N PHE A 107 -9.76 4.43 -7.04
CA PHE A 107 -9.63 5.65 -6.27
C PHE A 107 -9.12 6.80 -7.16
N LEU A 108 -9.70 7.98 -6.98
CA LEU A 108 -9.30 9.21 -7.67
C LEU A 108 -9.40 10.38 -6.70
N TYR A 109 -8.39 11.25 -6.71
CA TYR A 109 -8.38 12.53 -5.99
C TYR A 109 -7.96 13.63 -6.95
N TYR A 110 -8.77 14.67 -7.05
CA TYR A 110 -8.70 15.66 -8.12
C TYR A 110 -9.25 17.03 -7.69
N SER A 111 -8.82 18.05 -8.42
CA SER A 111 -9.31 19.42 -8.33
C SER A 111 -10.34 19.66 -9.43
N LEU A 112 -11.44 20.34 -9.08
CA LEU A 112 -12.41 20.87 -10.05
C LEU A 112 -12.19 22.37 -10.25
N SER A 113 -12.36 22.81 -11.50
CA SER A 113 -12.32 24.21 -11.87
C SER A 113 -13.65 24.93 -11.64
N LEU A 114 -13.63 26.25 -11.76
CA LEU A 114 -14.85 27.08 -11.75
C LEU A 114 -15.86 26.69 -12.85
N LYS A 115 -15.43 25.97 -13.89
CA LYS A 115 -16.28 25.45 -14.98
C LYS A 115 -16.68 23.99 -14.79
N ASP A 116 -16.50 23.42 -13.59
CA ASP A 116 -16.81 22.03 -13.27
C ASP A 116 -16.03 20.98 -14.10
N SER A 117 -14.90 21.37 -14.67
CA SER A 117 -13.95 20.46 -15.31
C SER A 117 -12.79 20.11 -14.38
N ILE A 118 -12.28 18.88 -14.50
CA ILE A 118 -11.05 18.48 -13.81
C ILE A 118 -9.89 19.35 -14.32
N ASN A 119 -9.17 20.00 -13.41
CA ASN A 119 -8.03 20.86 -13.73
C ASN A 119 -6.74 20.52 -12.98
N GLY A 120 -6.74 19.42 -12.22
CA GLY A 120 -5.55 18.82 -11.63
C GLY A 120 -5.88 17.51 -10.94
N ILE A 121 -4.92 16.59 -10.94
CA ILE A 121 -4.96 15.34 -10.17
C ILE A 121 -3.79 15.30 -9.18
N ILE A 122 -3.70 14.23 -8.38
CA ILE A 122 -2.55 13.99 -7.50
C ILE A 122 -1.21 14.21 -8.21
N GLY A 123 -0.31 14.95 -7.57
CA GLY A 123 1.00 15.34 -8.11
C GLY A 123 0.98 16.67 -8.89
N ASP A 124 -0.17 17.09 -9.43
CA ASP A 124 -0.25 18.33 -10.21
C ASP A 124 -0.16 19.59 -9.34
N SER A 125 0.23 20.69 -9.99
CA SER A 125 0.17 22.04 -9.45
C SER A 125 -0.95 22.83 -10.13
N VAL A 126 -1.86 23.41 -9.34
CA VAL A 126 -3.02 24.18 -9.82
C VAL A 126 -3.01 25.57 -9.20
N LYS A 127 -3.25 26.60 -10.03
CA LYS A 127 -3.38 27.97 -9.55
C LYS A 127 -4.62 28.12 -8.67
N ILE A 128 -4.46 28.74 -7.51
CA ILE A 128 -5.53 28.95 -6.53
C ILE A 128 -6.81 29.55 -7.15
N GLU A 129 -6.69 30.55 -8.02
CA GLU A 129 -7.84 31.22 -8.65
C GLU A 129 -8.62 30.32 -9.63
N LYS A 130 -8.06 29.17 -10.00
CA LYS A 130 -8.71 28.21 -10.88
C LYS A 130 -9.40 27.09 -10.12
N VAL A 131 -9.26 26.99 -8.80
CA VAL A 131 -9.74 25.85 -8.01
C VAL A 131 -11.09 26.20 -7.40
N LYS A 132 -12.11 25.42 -7.75
CA LYS A 132 -13.45 25.49 -7.16
C LYS A 132 -13.56 24.61 -5.93
N SER A 133 -13.02 23.39 -6.00
CA SER A 133 -13.11 22.39 -4.93
C SER A 133 -12.10 21.27 -5.11
N LEU A 134 -11.80 20.59 -4.00
CA LEU A 134 -11.02 19.36 -3.96
C LEU A 134 -11.97 18.17 -3.76
N ASN A 135 -11.87 17.16 -4.61
CA ASN A 135 -12.82 16.07 -4.70
C ASN A 135 -12.12 14.72 -4.73
N ALA A 136 -12.73 13.71 -4.13
CA ALA A 136 -12.25 12.35 -4.22
C ALA A 136 -13.39 11.34 -4.38
N VAL A 137 -13.07 10.23 -5.04
CA VAL A 137 -13.94 9.06 -5.18
C VAL A 137 -13.15 7.84 -4.76
N SER A 138 -13.80 6.94 -4.03
CA SER A 138 -13.18 5.72 -3.52
C SER A 138 -14.01 4.48 -3.87
N PRO A 139 -13.37 3.33 -4.17
CA PRO A 139 -14.10 2.09 -4.42
C PRO A 139 -14.68 1.46 -3.15
N LEU A 140 -14.23 1.87 -1.95
CA LEU A 140 -14.76 1.41 -0.68
C LEU A 140 -15.27 2.59 0.16
N PRO A 141 -16.34 2.39 0.96
CA PRO A 141 -16.84 3.43 1.84
C PRO A 141 -15.84 3.64 2.98
N GLY A 142 -15.60 4.90 3.31
CA GLY A 142 -14.67 5.24 4.39
C GLY A 142 -14.80 6.67 4.88
N GLN A 143 -13.86 7.03 5.74
CA GLN A 143 -13.63 8.39 6.21
C GLN A 143 -12.50 9.01 5.37
N PHE A 144 -12.82 10.09 4.68
CA PHE A 144 -11.85 10.94 4.04
C PHE A 144 -11.28 11.94 5.06
N ARG A 145 -9.98 12.17 5.01
CA ARG A 145 -9.28 13.20 5.77
C ARG A 145 -8.48 14.05 4.80
N LEU A 146 -8.82 15.33 4.71
CA LEU A 146 -8.06 16.31 3.94
C LEU A 146 -6.96 16.89 4.82
N ILE A 147 -5.73 16.81 4.33
CA ILE A 147 -4.52 17.28 4.99
C ILE A 147 -3.97 18.45 4.17
N HIS A 148 -3.76 19.60 4.80
CA HIS A 148 -3.11 20.77 4.21
C HIS A 148 -1.81 21.04 4.98
N ASP A 149 -0.67 20.99 4.28
CA ASP A 149 0.66 21.22 4.85
C ASP A 149 0.93 20.43 6.14
N GLY A 150 0.50 19.16 6.14
CA GLY A 150 0.69 18.22 7.25
C GLY A 150 -0.36 18.31 8.36
N LYS A 151 -1.34 19.22 8.28
CA LYS A 151 -2.42 19.37 9.25
C LYS A 151 -3.75 18.93 8.69
N THR A 152 -4.51 18.14 9.44
CA THR A 152 -5.89 17.78 9.06
C THR A 152 -6.78 19.01 9.12
N VAL A 153 -7.34 19.41 7.98
CA VAL A 153 -8.25 20.57 7.86
C VAL A 153 -9.71 20.16 7.74
N ASN A 154 -9.98 18.94 7.28
CA ASN A 154 -11.35 18.44 7.19
C ASN A 154 -11.40 16.91 7.31
N VAL A 155 -12.47 16.40 7.92
CA VAL A 155 -12.74 14.98 8.10
C VAL A 155 -14.19 14.69 7.75
N SER A 156 -14.42 13.73 6.86
CA SER A 156 -15.78 13.31 6.51
C SER A 156 -16.37 12.29 7.49
N ALA A 157 -17.67 12.02 7.35
CA ALA A 157 -18.26 10.81 7.94
C ALA A 157 -17.59 9.54 7.39
N GLY A 158 -17.59 8.45 8.17
CA GLY A 158 -16.85 7.21 7.87
C GLY A 158 -17.52 6.20 6.95
N LYS A 159 -18.51 6.61 6.16
CA LYS A 159 -19.29 5.71 5.28
C LYS A 159 -19.46 6.27 3.87
N ASN A 160 -18.62 7.21 3.46
CA ASN A 160 -18.75 7.91 2.19
C ASN A 160 -17.94 7.22 1.10
N TYR A 161 -18.48 7.19 -0.12
CA TYR A 161 -17.75 6.80 -1.33
C TYR A 161 -17.15 8.00 -2.07
N GLN A 162 -17.68 9.18 -1.80
CA GLN A 162 -17.32 10.43 -2.45
C GLN A 162 -17.03 11.50 -1.41
N TYR A 163 -16.17 12.43 -1.78
CA TYR A 163 -15.75 13.55 -0.97
C TYR A 163 -15.70 14.80 -1.84
N ALA A 164 -16.20 15.91 -1.31
CA ALA A 164 -16.08 17.22 -1.92
C ALA A 164 -15.80 18.24 -0.82
N TRP A 165 -14.79 19.07 -1.02
CA TRP A 165 -14.42 20.15 -0.13
C TRP A 165 -14.44 21.47 -0.90
N THR A 166 -15.35 22.35 -0.50
CA THR A 166 -15.67 23.62 -1.17
C THR A 166 -15.35 24.83 -0.28
N GLU A 167 -14.69 24.63 0.85
CA GLU A 167 -14.27 25.72 1.74
C GLU A 167 -13.13 26.53 1.09
N PRO A 168 -12.84 27.75 1.60
CA PRO A 168 -11.76 28.56 1.07
C PRO A 168 -10.42 27.83 1.03
N ILE A 169 -9.84 27.79 -0.18
CA ILE A 169 -8.59 27.09 -0.46
C ILE A 169 -7.44 28.08 -0.30
N GLY A 170 -6.49 27.77 0.58
CA GLY A 170 -5.20 28.47 0.67
C GLY A 170 -4.13 27.81 -0.22
N LYS A 171 -2.99 28.47 -0.38
CA LYS A 171 -1.81 27.87 -1.05
C LYS A 171 -1.21 26.76 -0.17
N GLY A 172 -0.59 25.77 -0.79
CA GLY A 172 0.11 24.68 -0.12
C GLY A 172 -0.19 23.32 -0.72
N ALA A 173 0.28 22.28 -0.04
CA ALA A 173 0.11 20.89 -0.45
C ALA A 173 -1.15 20.30 0.21
N TYR A 174 -2.10 19.84 -0.61
CA TYR A 174 -3.31 19.19 -0.15
C TYR A 174 -3.29 17.70 -0.46
N ARG A 175 -3.14 16.87 0.58
CA ARG A 175 -3.22 15.41 0.49
C ARG A 175 -4.57 14.94 1.01
N ILE A 176 -5.06 13.82 0.47
CA ILE A 176 -6.18 13.11 1.07
C ILE A 176 -5.74 11.75 1.61
N GLU A 177 -6.28 11.40 2.77
CA GLU A 177 -6.10 10.10 3.41
C GLU A 177 -7.46 9.46 3.59
N MET A 178 -7.50 8.14 3.50
CA MET A 178 -8.72 7.35 3.59
C MET A 178 -8.57 6.31 4.69
N HIS A 179 -9.53 6.29 5.59
CA HIS A 179 -9.63 5.30 6.66
C HIS A 179 -10.90 4.47 6.46
N ILE A 180 -10.81 3.16 6.65
CA ILE A 180 -11.96 2.26 6.54
C ILE A 180 -12.34 1.68 7.89
N GLN A 181 -13.59 1.26 8.03
CA GLN A 181 -14.09 0.65 9.25
C GLN A 181 -13.75 -0.85 9.26
N LEU A 182 -12.92 -1.28 10.20
CA LEU A 182 -12.60 -2.69 10.43
C LEU A 182 -12.85 -3.06 11.89
N LYS A 183 -13.78 -3.99 12.14
CA LYS A 183 -14.15 -4.48 13.48
C LYS A 183 -14.38 -3.35 14.50
N GLY A 184 -15.14 -2.31 14.11
CA GLY A 184 -15.47 -1.18 14.98
C GLY A 184 -14.34 -0.15 15.18
N LYS A 185 -13.17 -0.33 14.56
CA LYS A 185 -12.09 0.66 14.55
C LYS A 185 -11.89 1.26 13.15
N LEU A 186 -11.57 2.56 13.10
CA LEU A 186 -11.12 3.21 11.87
C LEU A 186 -9.64 2.90 11.69
N VAL A 187 -9.30 2.25 10.59
CA VAL A 187 -7.92 1.89 10.25
C VAL A 187 -7.49 2.66 9.00
N PRO A 188 -6.26 3.20 8.96
CA PRO A 188 -5.75 3.83 7.75
C PRO A 188 -5.70 2.83 6.60
N TRP A 189 -6.15 3.24 5.43
CA TRP A 189 -6.19 2.38 4.24
C TRP A 189 -5.40 2.97 3.08
N LEU A 190 -5.51 4.27 2.82
CA LEU A 190 -4.86 4.90 1.66
C LEU A 190 -4.31 6.29 1.98
N TYR A 191 -3.17 6.60 1.38
CA TYR A 191 -2.51 7.91 1.39
C TYR A 191 -2.25 8.36 -0.04
N SER A 192 -2.73 9.56 -0.41
CA SER A 192 -2.47 10.13 -1.73
C SER A 192 -1.17 10.95 -1.75
N ASN A 193 -0.59 11.12 -2.93
CA ASN A 193 0.25 12.30 -3.15
C ASN A 193 -0.60 13.59 -3.10
N PRO A 194 0.01 14.75 -2.81
CA PRO A 194 -0.73 16.00 -2.72
C PRO A 194 -1.10 16.55 -4.11
N ILE A 195 -2.13 17.40 -4.14
CA ILE A 195 -2.33 18.40 -5.18
C ILE A 195 -1.72 19.71 -4.63
N TYR A 196 -0.84 20.35 -5.39
CA TYR A 196 -0.19 21.59 -4.98
C TYR A 196 -0.99 22.80 -5.45
N ILE A 197 -1.37 23.67 -4.53
CA ILE A 197 -2.12 24.89 -4.83
C ILE A 197 -1.19 26.09 -4.67
N TYR A 198 -1.07 26.94 -5.69
CA TYR A 198 -0.09 28.04 -5.74
C TYR A 198 -0.65 29.37 -6.23
#